data_AF-A0A7S4JA46-F1
#
_entry.id   AF-A0A7S4JA46-F1
#
_cell.length_a   1.000
_cell.length_b   1.000
_cell.length_c   1.000
_cell.angle_alpha   90.00
_cell.angle_beta   90.00
_cell.angle_gamma   90.00
#
_symmetry.space_group_name_H-M   'P 1'
#
loop_
_entity.id
_entity.type
_entity.pdbx_description
1 polymer ?
#
loop_
_entity_poly.entity_id
_entity_poly.type
_entity_poly.pdbx_seq_one_letter_code
_entity_poly.pdbx_strand_id
1 'polypeptide(L)'
;DEVATMVSAQGPGDIIMLENTRFYKEETKNESGFVEKFAAPFDMFVNDAFGTAHRAHASTEGVTKYLSPAVSGFLLAKELEYLDGAVQNGERPMAAIVGGSKVSSKITVLEALLDKCEKIIIGGGMVFTFLKAKGLPVGTSLVEDDFVETAKAVLEKAEKLGKEILLPEDIVVADAFAPDANTQIVAVDAIPDGWMGLDNGPATTAAQAAALADCKTVIMNGPMGVFEFEAFNKGT
;
A
#
# COMPACT_ATOMS: atom_id res chain seq x y z
N ASP A 1 18.12 -14.30 -30.50
CA ASP A 1 19.06 -15.32 -31.00
C ASP A 1 19.86 -15.97 -29.88
N GLU A 2 20.54 -15.21 -29.01
CA GLU A 2 21.29 -15.77 -27.87
C GLU A 2 20.39 -16.52 -26.87
N VAL A 3 19.28 -15.89 -26.41
CA VAL A 3 18.33 -16.53 -25.47
C VAL A 3 17.78 -17.84 -26.03
N ALA A 4 17.36 -17.88 -27.29
CA ALA A 4 16.86 -19.10 -27.93
C ALA A 4 17.93 -20.21 -27.99
N THR A 5 19.19 -19.83 -28.24
CA THR A 5 20.32 -20.77 -28.22
C THR A 5 20.55 -21.31 -26.81
N MET A 6 20.51 -20.47 -25.78
CA MET A 6 20.65 -20.90 -24.39
C MET A 6 19.54 -21.88 -23.98
N VAL A 7 18.28 -21.56 -24.30
CA VAL A 7 17.11 -22.38 -23.97
C VAL A 7 17.17 -23.73 -24.69
N SER A 8 17.47 -23.75 -26.00
CA SER A 8 17.57 -25.01 -26.76
C SER A 8 18.72 -25.93 -26.34
N ALA A 9 19.71 -25.41 -25.63
CA ALA A 9 20.83 -26.19 -25.10
C ALA A 9 20.56 -26.84 -23.73
N GLN A 10 19.42 -26.54 -23.09
CA GLN A 10 19.08 -27.07 -21.77
C GLN A 10 18.44 -28.47 -21.84
N GLY A 11 18.70 -29.26 -20.81
CA GLY A 11 18.01 -30.50 -20.52
C GLY A 11 16.93 -30.36 -19.43
N PRO A 12 16.13 -31.42 -19.20
CA PRO A 12 15.17 -31.44 -18.10
C PRO A 12 15.84 -31.24 -16.73
N GLY A 13 15.41 -30.22 -15.98
CA GLY A 13 15.92 -29.89 -14.65
C GLY A 13 16.96 -28.77 -14.62
N ASP A 14 17.43 -28.30 -15.78
CA ASP A 14 18.32 -27.15 -15.84
C ASP A 14 17.58 -25.83 -15.61
N ILE A 15 18.30 -24.82 -15.12
CA ILE A 15 17.76 -23.51 -14.78
C ILE A 15 18.61 -22.44 -15.46
N ILE A 16 17.95 -21.52 -16.18
CA ILE A 16 18.57 -20.32 -16.72
C ILE A 16 17.98 -19.09 -16.05
N MET A 17 18.85 -18.15 -15.67
CA MET A 17 18.46 -16.79 -15.31
C MET A 17 18.81 -15.87 -16.47
N LEU A 18 17.80 -15.25 -17.07
CA LEU A 18 18.02 -14.22 -18.08
C LEU A 18 18.47 -12.92 -17.42
N GLU A 19 19.04 -12.04 -18.25
CA GLU A 19 19.41 -10.69 -17.84
C GLU A 19 18.17 -9.86 -17.45
N ASN A 20 18.39 -8.76 -16.74
CA ASN A 20 17.34 -7.84 -16.30
C ASN A 20 16.39 -7.43 -17.45
N THR A 21 15.10 -7.77 -17.34
CA THR A 21 14.08 -7.46 -18.35
C THR A 21 13.96 -5.96 -18.62
N ARG A 22 14.31 -5.09 -17.67
CA ARG A 22 14.30 -3.63 -17.84
C ARG A 22 15.52 -3.06 -18.57
N PHE A 23 16.47 -3.88 -18.99
CA PHE A 23 17.48 -3.45 -19.98
C PHE A 23 16.85 -3.27 -21.36
N TYR A 24 15.72 -3.93 -21.63
CA TYR A 24 14.88 -3.69 -22.81
C TYR A 24 13.91 -2.54 -22.50
N LYS A 25 13.99 -1.46 -23.27
CA LYS A 25 13.11 -0.27 -23.09
C LYS A 25 11.65 -0.59 -23.43
N GLU A 26 11.45 -1.66 -24.19
CA GLU A 26 10.20 -2.21 -24.66
C GLU A 26 9.41 -2.89 -23.53
N GLU A 27 10.10 -3.38 -22.48
CA GLU A 27 9.50 -4.11 -21.36
C GLU A 27 8.35 -3.34 -20.70
N THR A 28 8.61 -2.09 -20.28
CA THR A 28 7.61 -1.28 -19.57
C THR A 28 6.51 -0.73 -20.48
N LYS A 29 6.70 -0.82 -21.79
CA LYS A 29 5.74 -0.36 -22.80
C LYS A 29 4.92 -1.51 -23.39
N ASN A 30 5.28 -2.76 -23.08
CA ASN A 30 4.61 -3.95 -23.57
C ASN A 30 4.53 -3.98 -25.11
N GLU A 31 5.65 -3.65 -25.77
CA GLU A 31 5.68 -3.54 -27.23
C GLU A 31 5.52 -4.93 -27.88
N SER A 32 4.50 -5.11 -28.71
CA SER A 32 4.10 -6.42 -29.26
C SER A 32 5.24 -7.17 -29.96
N GLY A 33 6.03 -6.49 -30.78
CA GLY A 33 7.16 -7.10 -31.50
C GLY A 33 8.30 -7.56 -30.58
N PHE A 34 8.45 -6.96 -29.40
CA PHE A 34 9.36 -7.43 -28.37
C PHE A 34 8.78 -8.64 -27.64
N VAL A 35 7.50 -8.56 -27.25
CA VAL A 35 6.79 -9.64 -26.55
C VAL A 35 6.83 -10.94 -27.35
N GLU A 36 6.54 -10.89 -28.65
CA GLU A 36 6.57 -12.07 -29.53
C GLU A 36 7.96 -12.74 -29.52
N LYS A 37 9.03 -11.94 -29.67
CA LYS A 37 10.41 -12.44 -29.63
C LYS A 37 10.81 -12.97 -28.27
N PHE A 38 10.33 -12.32 -27.20
CA PHE A 38 10.64 -12.69 -25.82
C PHE A 38 9.95 -14.00 -25.43
N ALA A 39 8.71 -14.22 -25.88
CA ALA A 39 7.96 -15.45 -25.64
C ALA A 39 8.39 -16.63 -26.53
N ALA A 40 8.82 -16.38 -27.76
CA ALA A 40 9.08 -17.42 -28.78
C ALA A 40 9.93 -18.63 -28.32
N PRO A 41 10.94 -18.50 -27.44
CA PRO A 41 11.73 -19.64 -26.99
C PRO A 41 11.06 -20.55 -25.95
N PHE A 42 9.87 -20.18 -25.45
CA PHE A 42 9.23 -20.85 -24.31
C PHE A 42 7.88 -21.47 -24.71
N ASP A 43 7.47 -22.51 -24.00
CA ASP A 43 6.20 -23.21 -24.27
C ASP A 43 5.05 -22.71 -23.39
N MET A 44 5.35 -22.33 -22.15
CA MET A 44 4.35 -21.94 -21.15
C MET A 44 4.86 -20.79 -20.27
N PHE A 45 3.92 -20.13 -19.60
CA PHE A 45 4.23 -19.02 -18.71
C PHE A 45 3.76 -19.30 -17.29
N VAL A 46 4.65 -19.07 -16.32
CA VAL A 46 4.34 -19.09 -14.90
C VAL A 46 4.66 -17.72 -14.33
N ASN A 47 3.64 -16.96 -13.92
CA ASN A 47 3.85 -15.70 -13.22
C ASN A 47 3.92 -15.93 -11.73
N ASP A 48 5.10 -15.80 -11.14
CA ASP A 48 5.32 -15.90 -9.69
C ASP A 48 5.72 -14.56 -9.07
N ALA A 49 5.48 -13.44 -9.77
CA ALA A 49 5.91 -12.10 -9.40
C ALA A 49 4.72 -11.15 -9.15
N PHE A 50 4.04 -11.33 -8.02
CA PHE A 50 2.87 -10.52 -7.63
C PHE A 50 3.15 -9.00 -7.65
N GLY A 51 4.32 -8.59 -7.13
CA GLY A 51 4.71 -7.18 -7.05
C GLY A 51 4.78 -6.46 -8.41
N THR A 52 4.89 -7.17 -9.52
CA THR A 52 4.87 -6.60 -10.88
C THR A 52 3.57 -6.84 -11.64
N ALA A 53 2.67 -7.68 -11.12
CA ALA A 53 1.43 -8.07 -11.79
C ALA A 53 0.43 -6.91 -11.99
N HIS A 54 0.55 -5.83 -11.22
CA HIS A 54 -0.27 -4.62 -11.37
C HIS A 54 0.09 -3.77 -12.60
N ARG A 55 1.13 -4.13 -13.37
CA ARG A 55 1.55 -3.42 -14.58
C ARG A 55 1.45 -4.34 -15.80
N ALA A 56 0.89 -3.80 -16.88
CA ALA A 56 0.87 -4.47 -18.17
C ALA A 56 2.23 -4.30 -18.86
N HIS A 57 3.23 -5.10 -18.45
CA HIS A 57 4.55 -5.15 -19.08
C HIS A 57 4.69 -6.38 -19.96
N ALA A 58 5.73 -6.40 -20.80
CA ALA A 58 5.99 -7.53 -21.68
C ALA A 58 6.20 -8.85 -20.89
N SER A 59 7.04 -8.85 -19.86
CA SER A 59 7.33 -10.04 -19.05
C SER A 59 6.22 -10.52 -18.11
N THR A 60 5.16 -9.72 -17.91
CA THR A 60 4.07 -10.02 -16.97
C THR A 60 2.73 -10.29 -17.66
N GLU A 61 2.33 -9.43 -18.59
CA GLU A 61 1.06 -9.50 -19.32
C GLU A 61 1.27 -9.85 -20.78
N GLY A 62 2.26 -9.25 -21.44
CA GLY A 62 2.46 -9.44 -22.88
C GLY A 62 2.66 -10.90 -23.25
N VAL A 63 3.57 -11.58 -22.54
CA VAL A 63 3.93 -12.98 -22.80
C VAL A 63 2.72 -13.92 -22.76
N THR A 64 1.68 -13.61 -21.99
CA THR A 64 0.48 -14.46 -21.88
C THR A 64 -0.34 -14.51 -23.17
N LYS A 65 -0.07 -13.61 -24.12
CA LYS A 65 -0.72 -13.59 -25.45
C LYS A 65 -0.13 -14.65 -26.39
N TYR A 66 1.08 -15.12 -26.10
CA TYR A 66 1.84 -16.04 -26.96
C TYR A 66 2.12 -17.39 -26.28
N LEU A 67 2.16 -17.41 -24.94
CA LEU A 67 2.42 -18.61 -24.15
C LEU A 67 1.13 -19.21 -23.58
N SER A 68 0.97 -20.52 -23.72
CA SER A 68 -0.18 -21.26 -23.19
C SER A 68 0.22 -22.67 -22.75
N PRO A 69 -0.06 -23.08 -21.50
CA PRO A 69 -0.86 -22.34 -20.52
C PRO A 69 -0.09 -21.19 -19.87
N ALA A 70 -0.82 -20.15 -19.46
CA ALA A 70 -0.34 -19.07 -18.61
C ALA A 70 -0.97 -19.24 -17.22
N VAL A 71 -0.14 -19.53 -16.21
CA VAL A 71 -0.60 -19.87 -14.85
C VAL A 71 0.10 -19.02 -13.80
N SER A 72 -0.48 -18.95 -12.61
CA SER A 72 0.21 -18.43 -11.43
C SER A 72 1.23 -19.43 -10.91
N GLY A 73 2.37 -18.95 -10.44
CA GLY A 73 3.22 -19.70 -9.52
C GLY A 73 2.63 -19.71 -8.11
N PHE A 74 3.34 -20.36 -7.17
CA PHE A 74 2.85 -20.52 -5.79
C PHE A 74 2.87 -19.23 -4.98
N LEU A 75 3.86 -18.35 -5.17
CA LEU A 75 3.91 -17.05 -4.50
C LEU A 75 2.77 -16.16 -4.97
N LEU A 76 2.54 -16.07 -6.28
CA LEU A 76 1.45 -15.26 -6.81
C LEU A 76 0.08 -15.82 -6.39
N ALA A 77 -0.12 -17.14 -6.46
CA ALA A 77 -1.35 -17.77 -5.99
C ALA A 77 -1.61 -17.49 -4.51
N LYS A 78 -0.57 -17.64 -3.68
CA LYS A 78 -0.63 -17.36 -2.24
C LYS A 78 -1.00 -15.89 -1.98
N GLU A 79 -0.35 -14.94 -2.66
CA GLU A 79 -0.67 -13.50 -2.53
C GLU A 79 -2.13 -13.21 -2.88
N LEU A 80 -2.66 -13.81 -3.95
CA LEU A 80 -4.08 -13.67 -4.33
C LEU A 80 -5.01 -14.29 -3.28
N GLU A 81 -4.70 -15.49 -2.78
CA GLU A 81 -5.48 -16.16 -1.74
C GLU A 81 -5.52 -15.34 -0.45
N TYR A 82 -4.40 -14.76 -0.02
CA TYR A 82 -4.36 -13.92 1.18
C TYR A 82 -5.09 -12.60 0.96
N LEU A 83 -4.84 -11.91 -0.15
CA LEU A 83 -5.44 -10.59 -0.37
C LEU A 83 -6.95 -10.70 -0.64
N ASP A 84 -7.37 -11.54 -1.57
CA ASP A 84 -8.80 -11.72 -1.87
C ASP A 84 -9.51 -12.45 -0.71
N GLY A 85 -8.88 -13.46 -0.12
CA GLY A 85 -9.41 -14.18 1.03
C GLY A 85 -9.60 -13.26 2.25
N ALA A 86 -8.60 -12.47 2.62
CA ALA A 86 -8.73 -11.54 3.74
C ALA A 86 -9.76 -10.44 3.46
N VAL A 87 -9.81 -9.92 2.23
CA VAL A 87 -10.71 -8.83 1.86
C VAL A 87 -12.16 -9.31 1.67
N GLN A 88 -12.42 -10.51 1.13
CA GLN A 88 -13.78 -11.01 0.91
C GLN A 88 -14.33 -11.82 2.09
N ASN A 89 -13.48 -12.67 2.67
CA ASN A 89 -13.87 -13.74 3.60
C ASN A 89 -13.17 -13.62 4.96
N GLY A 90 -12.58 -12.46 5.28
CA GLY A 90 -11.94 -12.22 6.56
C GLY A 90 -12.89 -12.52 7.73
N GLU A 91 -12.35 -13.15 8.78
CA GLU A 91 -13.10 -13.40 10.01
C GLU A 91 -13.43 -12.09 10.71
N ARG A 92 -14.68 -11.96 11.17
CA ARG A 92 -15.16 -10.75 11.86
C ARG A 92 -14.95 -10.86 13.38
N PRO A 93 -14.69 -9.74 14.08
CA PRO A 93 -14.58 -8.37 13.57
C PRO A 93 -13.34 -8.16 12.70
N MET A 94 -13.51 -7.44 11.59
CA MET A 94 -12.46 -7.06 10.67
C MET A 94 -12.05 -5.61 10.91
N ALA A 95 -10.74 -5.35 10.86
CA ALA A 95 -10.20 -4.01 10.89
C ALA A 95 -9.29 -3.72 9.70
N ALA A 96 -9.28 -2.45 9.27
CA ALA A 96 -8.32 -1.92 8.32
C ALA A 96 -7.44 -0.86 8.98
N ILE A 97 -6.15 -0.87 8.67
CA ILE A 97 -5.20 0.19 9.00
C ILE A 97 -4.72 0.76 7.67
N VAL A 98 -5.06 2.02 7.40
CA VAL A 98 -4.69 2.70 6.15
C VAL A 98 -3.82 3.90 6.48
N GLY A 99 -2.56 3.81 6.09
CA GLY A 99 -1.55 4.82 6.33
C GLY A 99 -0.87 5.31 5.06
N GLY A 100 0.27 5.99 5.23
CA GLY A 100 1.02 6.64 4.15
C GLY A 100 0.74 8.14 4.06
N SER A 101 1.37 8.79 3.08
CA SER A 101 1.47 10.26 3.06
C SER A 101 0.33 10.97 2.34
N LYS A 102 -0.42 10.30 1.45
CA LYS A 102 -1.41 10.95 0.57
C LYS A 102 -2.74 10.21 0.51
N VAL A 103 -3.83 10.92 0.75
CA VAL A 103 -5.22 10.49 0.55
C VAL A 103 -5.45 10.07 -0.89
N SER A 104 -4.95 10.86 -1.86
CA SER A 104 -5.12 10.59 -3.30
C SER A 104 -4.63 9.20 -3.72
N SER A 105 -3.60 8.69 -3.06
CA SER A 105 -3.02 7.36 -3.33
C SER A 105 -3.74 6.20 -2.62
N LYS A 106 -4.58 6.50 -1.62
CA LYS A 106 -5.21 5.52 -0.72
C LYS A 106 -6.73 5.51 -0.76
N ILE A 107 -7.34 6.49 -1.42
CA ILE A 107 -8.80 6.65 -1.40
C ILE A 107 -9.55 5.41 -1.86
N THR A 108 -9.10 4.79 -2.96
CA THR A 108 -9.73 3.57 -3.49
C THR A 108 -9.61 2.38 -2.54
N VAL A 109 -8.47 2.25 -1.87
CA VAL A 109 -8.25 1.22 -0.84
C VAL A 109 -9.15 1.48 0.37
N LEU A 110 -9.22 2.73 0.83
CA LEU A 110 -10.04 3.13 1.96
C LEU A 110 -11.53 2.90 1.70
N GLU A 111 -12.04 3.28 0.52
CA GLU A 111 -13.43 3.06 0.11
C GLU A 111 -13.77 1.56 0.05
N ALA A 112 -12.89 0.74 -0.53
CA ALA A 112 -13.08 -0.71 -0.62
C ALA A 112 -13.10 -1.38 0.75
N LEU A 113 -12.22 -0.95 1.67
CA LEU A 113 -12.14 -1.52 3.02
C LEU A 113 -13.26 -1.00 3.94
N LEU A 114 -13.76 0.22 3.72
CA LEU A 114 -14.83 0.81 4.51
C LEU A 114 -16.14 0.01 4.43
N ASP A 115 -16.45 -0.54 3.25
CA ASP A 115 -17.65 -1.36 3.07
C ASP A 115 -17.55 -2.73 3.77
N LYS A 116 -16.33 -3.14 4.16
CA LYS A 116 -16.01 -4.51 4.59
C LYS A 116 -15.64 -4.61 6.07
N CYS A 117 -14.87 -3.66 6.58
CA CYS A 117 -14.36 -3.67 7.95
C CYS A 117 -15.35 -3.01 8.92
N GLU A 118 -15.31 -3.41 10.19
CA GLU A 118 -16.03 -2.73 11.29
C GLU A 118 -15.24 -1.53 11.81
N LYS A 119 -13.91 -1.66 11.87
CA LYS A 119 -12.98 -0.66 12.39
C LYS A 119 -12.00 -0.24 11.31
N ILE A 120 -11.76 1.06 11.18
CA ILE A 120 -10.84 1.62 10.20
C ILE A 120 -9.95 2.64 10.90
N ILE A 121 -8.66 2.34 11.00
CA ILE A 121 -7.63 3.24 11.49
C ILE A 121 -7.06 4.01 10.30
N ILE A 122 -6.99 5.33 10.41
CA ILE A 122 -6.34 6.20 9.42
C ILE A 122 -5.14 6.87 10.08
N GLY A 123 -3.96 6.70 9.49
CA GLY A 123 -2.70 7.25 10.00
C GLY A 123 -1.77 7.78 8.92
N GLY A 124 -0.50 8.00 9.26
CA GLY A 124 0.48 8.57 8.34
C GLY A 124 0.17 10.02 7.97
N GLY A 125 0.92 10.57 7.02
CA GLY A 125 0.71 11.94 6.54
C GLY A 125 -0.69 12.21 5.99
N MET A 126 -1.39 11.20 5.45
CA MET A 126 -2.74 11.41 4.92
C MET A 126 -3.76 11.80 5.99
N VAL A 127 -3.49 11.49 7.26
CA VAL A 127 -4.41 11.78 8.37
C VAL A 127 -4.65 13.27 8.56
N PHE A 128 -3.67 14.13 8.25
CA PHE A 128 -3.82 15.58 8.42
C PHE A 128 -4.85 16.18 7.47
N THR A 129 -5.10 15.58 6.30
CA THR A 129 -6.23 15.95 5.44
C THR A 129 -7.57 15.65 6.12
N PHE A 130 -7.69 14.52 6.85
CA PHE A 130 -8.89 14.18 7.64
C PHE A 130 -9.06 15.09 8.86
N LEU A 131 -7.96 15.41 9.56
CA LEU A 131 -8.00 16.33 10.70
C LEU A 131 -8.40 17.74 10.25
N LYS A 132 -7.85 18.23 9.13
CA LYS A 132 -8.26 19.50 8.52
C LYS A 132 -9.72 19.47 8.06
N ALA A 133 -10.19 18.35 7.52
CA ALA A 133 -11.60 18.14 7.18
C ALA A 133 -12.54 18.26 8.40
N LYS A 134 -12.05 17.88 9.59
CA LYS A 134 -12.74 18.07 10.89
C LYS A 134 -12.55 19.47 11.49
N GLY A 135 -11.87 20.38 10.79
CA GLY A 135 -11.62 21.75 11.24
C GLY A 135 -10.51 21.91 12.27
N LEU A 136 -9.65 20.90 12.45
CA LEU A 136 -8.54 20.95 13.40
C LEU A 136 -7.31 21.66 12.80
N PRO A 137 -6.51 22.35 13.62
CA PRO A 137 -5.23 22.90 13.18
C PRO A 137 -4.25 21.77 12.90
N VAL A 138 -3.47 21.89 11.83
CA VAL A 138 -2.52 20.86 11.39
C VAL A 138 -1.09 21.37 11.22
N GLY A 139 -0.81 22.61 11.67
CA GLY A 139 0.51 23.23 11.53
C GLY A 139 0.98 23.24 10.06
N THR A 140 2.21 22.78 9.84
CA THR A 140 2.83 22.59 8.51
C THR A 140 2.76 21.14 8.03
N SER A 141 1.93 20.31 8.66
CA SER A 141 1.76 18.89 8.29
C SER A 141 1.25 18.74 6.86
N LEU A 142 1.53 17.57 6.26
CA LEU A 142 1.18 17.29 4.87
C LEU A 142 -0.34 17.20 4.68
N VAL A 143 -0.90 18.11 3.89
CA VAL A 143 -2.33 18.15 3.55
C VAL A 143 -2.50 18.14 2.04
N GLU A 144 -3.49 17.39 1.56
CA GLU A 144 -3.99 17.49 0.19
C GLU A 144 -5.29 18.29 0.18
N ASP A 145 -5.18 19.61 -0.01
CA ASP A 145 -6.34 20.53 0.07
C ASP A 145 -7.48 20.15 -0.87
N ASP A 146 -7.15 19.72 -2.09
CA ASP A 146 -8.13 19.26 -3.10
C ASP A 146 -8.89 17.99 -2.66
N PHE A 147 -8.42 17.28 -1.63
CA PHE A 147 -9.01 16.05 -1.10
C PHE A 147 -9.69 16.23 0.26
N VAL A 148 -9.77 17.45 0.80
CA VAL A 148 -10.45 17.71 2.08
C VAL A 148 -11.94 17.35 2.01
N GLU A 149 -12.62 17.70 0.91
CA GLU A 149 -14.04 17.34 0.73
C GLU A 149 -14.22 15.82 0.54
N THR A 150 -13.27 15.15 -0.13
CA THR A 150 -13.23 13.70 -0.22
C THR A 150 -13.07 13.05 1.15
N ALA A 151 -12.18 13.56 2.00
CA ALA A 151 -11.99 13.07 3.36
C ALA A 151 -13.26 13.24 4.21
N LYS A 152 -13.98 14.36 4.09
CA LYS A 152 -15.30 14.54 4.72
C LYS A 152 -16.30 13.50 4.24
N ALA A 153 -16.39 13.27 2.94
CA ALA A 153 -17.31 12.29 2.37
C ALA A 153 -17.03 10.87 2.89
N VAL A 154 -15.76 10.49 3.08
CA VAL A 154 -15.38 9.21 3.68
C VAL A 154 -15.84 9.12 5.14
N LEU A 155 -15.60 10.16 5.94
CA LEU A 155 -16.05 10.19 7.35
C LEU A 155 -17.57 10.08 7.46
N GLU A 156 -18.32 10.82 6.62
CA GLU A 156 -19.78 10.73 6.56
C GLU A 156 -20.27 9.35 6.09
N LYS A 157 -19.60 8.76 5.09
CA LYS A 157 -19.93 7.41 4.61
C LYS A 157 -19.73 6.39 5.73
N ALA A 158 -18.64 6.50 6.49
CA ALA A 158 -18.35 5.62 7.63
C ALA A 158 -19.45 5.72 8.70
N GLU A 159 -19.84 6.94 9.07
CA GLU A 159 -20.92 7.19 10.02
C GLU A 159 -22.26 6.59 9.54
N LYS A 160 -22.63 6.82 8.27
CA LYS A 160 -23.84 6.25 7.66
C LYS A 160 -23.86 4.72 7.66
N LEU A 161 -22.68 4.10 7.51
CA LEU A 161 -22.51 2.65 7.52
C LEU A 161 -22.31 2.08 8.94
N GLY A 162 -22.31 2.91 9.97
CA GLY A 162 -22.06 2.50 11.36
C GLY A 162 -20.65 1.93 11.58
N LYS A 163 -19.67 2.41 10.81
CA LYS A 163 -18.27 1.99 10.90
C LYS A 163 -17.50 2.89 11.86
N GLU A 164 -16.60 2.31 12.63
CA GLU A 164 -15.76 3.05 13.56
C GLU A 164 -14.49 3.51 12.84
N ILE A 165 -14.32 4.84 12.71
CA ILE A 165 -13.08 5.44 12.19
C ILE A 165 -12.24 5.92 13.37
N LEU A 166 -11.03 5.37 13.50
CA LEU A 166 -10.06 5.76 14.52
C LEU A 166 -9.02 6.70 13.89
N LEU A 167 -9.00 7.94 14.38
CA LEU A 167 -8.01 8.97 14.07
C LEU A 167 -7.08 9.15 15.29
N PRO A 168 -5.86 9.70 15.10
CA PRO A 168 -4.95 9.98 16.19
C PRO A 168 -5.53 10.99 17.19
N GLU A 169 -5.27 10.74 18.47
CA GLU A 169 -5.56 11.64 19.60
C GLU A 169 -4.32 12.46 19.98
N ASP A 170 -3.13 11.89 19.78
CA ASP A 170 -1.82 12.50 19.97
C ASP A 170 -0.88 12.15 18.81
N ILE A 171 0.11 13.01 18.58
CA ILE A 171 0.97 12.97 17.40
C ILE A 171 2.39 13.32 17.83
N VAL A 172 3.38 12.60 17.29
CA VAL A 172 4.78 13.03 17.34
C VAL A 172 4.98 14.08 16.27
N VAL A 173 5.27 15.30 16.69
CA VAL A 173 5.52 16.45 15.81
C VAL A 173 7.00 16.81 15.81
N ALA A 174 7.45 17.41 14.71
CA ALA A 174 8.80 17.96 14.58
C ALA A 174 8.80 19.36 13.96
N ASP A 175 9.87 20.12 14.21
CA ASP A 175 10.11 21.44 13.62
C ASP A 175 10.73 21.38 12.21
N ALA A 176 11.19 20.20 11.78
CA ALA A 176 11.71 19.95 10.43
C ALA A 176 11.48 18.49 9.99
N PHE A 177 11.42 18.27 8.68
CA PHE A 177 11.44 16.93 8.09
C PHE A 177 12.88 16.40 8.02
N ALA A 178 13.42 15.97 9.16
CA ALA A 178 14.79 15.47 9.27
C ALA A 178 14.91 14.45 10.41
N PRO A 179 15.83 13.48 10.31
CA PRO A 179 16.01 12.46 11.35
C PRO A 179 16.49 13.03 12.70
N ASP A 180 17.11 14.20 12.70
CA ASP A 180 17.67 14.91 13.87
C ASP A 180 16.86 16.14 14.30
N ALA A 181 15.63 16.30 13.78
CA ALA A 181 14.74 17.41 14.13
C ALA A 181 14.35 17.39 15.61
N ASN A 182 14.00 18.55 16.17
CA ASN A 182 13.46 18.60 17.52
C ASN A 182 12.06 18.01 17.52
N THR A 183 11.76 17.15 18.49
CA THR A 183 10.47 16.44 18.56
C THR A 183 9.73 16.74 19.86
N GLN A 184 8.41 16.65 19.79
CA GLN A 184 7.54 16.63 20.97
C GLN A 184 6.26 15.84 20.64
N ILE A 185 5.58 15.39 21.69
CA ILE A 185 4.27 14.75 21.56
C ILE A 185 3.23 15.77 21.97
N VAL A 186 2.23 15.98 21.11
CA VAL A 186 1.14 16.92 21.34
C VAL A 186 -0.20 16.24 21.08
N ALA A 187 -1.26 16.76 21.71
CA ALA A 187 -2.61 16.42 21.30
C ALA A 187 -2.86 16.84 19.85
N VAL A 188 -3.75 16.13 19.15
CA VAL A 188 -4.03 16.34 17.73
C VAL A 188 -4.53 17.75 17.40
N ASP A 189 -5.16 18.43 18.35
CA ASP A 189 -5.67 19.80 18.23
C ASP A 189 -4.68 20.88 18.71
N ALA A 190 -3.48 20.48 19.12
CA ALA A 190 -2.46 21.33 19.73
C ALA A 190 -1.13 21.34 18.95
N ILE A 191 -1.15 21.03 17.65
CA ILE A 191 0.04 21.09 16.78
C ILE A 191 0.50 22.56 16.68
N PRO A 192 1.74 22.90 17.12
CA PRO A 192 2.22 24.28 17.08
C PRO A 192 2.41 24.79 15.64
N ASP A 193 2.28 26.10 15.45
CA ASP A 193 2.59 26.74 14.18
C ASP A 193 4.05 26.46 13.77
N GLY A 194 4.25 26.13 12.49
CA GLY A 194 5.57 25.76 11.96
C GLY A 194 5.95 24.29 12.15
N TRP A 195 5.29 23.56 13.06
CA TRP A 195 5.55 22.15 13.31
C TRP A 195 4.68 21.24 12.43
N MET A 196 5.19 20.05 12.14
CA MET A 196 4.51 19.03 11.34
C MET A 196 4.44 17.71 12.09
N GLY A 197 3.33 16.99 11.96
CA GLY A 197 3.19 15.65 12.51
C GLY A 197 3.84 14.61 11.60
N LEU A 198 4.65 13.74 12.19
CA LEU A 198 5.47 12.78 11.46
C LEU A 198 5.28 11.32 11.93
N ASP A 199 4.61 11.08 13.05
CA ASP A 199 4.21 9.75 13.51
C ASP A 199 3.03 9.83 14.50
N ASN A 200 2.38 8.71 14.77
CA ASN A 200 1.42 8.60 15.86
C ASN A 200 2.10 8.82 17.22
N GLY A 201 1.41 9.50 18.13
CA GLY A 201 1.81 9.54 19.52
C GLY A 201 1.54 8.21 20.25
N PRO A 202 2.15 8.01 21.44
CA PRO A 202 2.01 6.78 22.20
C PRO A 202 0.58 6.51 22.69
N ALA A 203 -0.22 7.53 22.99
CA ALA A 203 -1.60 7.32 23.44
C ALA A 203 -2.46 6.78 22.28
N THR A 204 -2.30 7.35 21.09
CA THR A 204 -2.93 6.90 19.85
C THR A 204 -2.56 5.46 19.55
N THR A 205 -1.26 5.13 19.59
CA THR A 205 -0.79 3.77 19.32
C THR A 205 -1.38 2.77 20.32
N ALA A 206 -1.44 3.12 21.61
CA ALA A 206 -2.05 2.28 22.63
C ALA A 206 -3.57 2.10 22.41
N ALA A 207 -4.29 3.18 22.08
CA ALA A 207 -5.73 3.15 21.82
C ALA A 207 -6.07 2.31 20.58
N GLN A 208 -5.31 2.49 19.49
CA GLN A 208 -5.46 1.72 18.26
C GLN A 208 -5.14 0.24 18.48
N ALA A 209 -4.08 -0.08 19.21
CA ALA A 209 -3.76 -1.47 19.58
C ALA A 209 -4.87 -2.11 20.42
N ALA A 210 -5.44 -1.38 21.37
CA ALA A 210 -6.57 -1.87 22.17
C ALA A 210 -7.83 -2.08 21.31
N ALA A 211 -8.11 -1.18 20.36
CA ALA A 211 -9.24 -1.29 19.44
C ALA A 211 -9.12 -2.50 18.51
N LEU A 212 -7.90 -2.97 18.22
CA LEU A 212 -7.63 -4.15 17.37
C LEU A 212 -7.67 -5.48 18.14
N ALA A 213 -7.70 -5.47 19.48
CA ALA A 213 -7.50 -6.66 20.30
C ALA A 213 -8.57 -7.76 20.14
N ASP A 214 -9.79 -7.39 19.73
CA ASP A 214 -10.90 -8.30 19.46
C ASP A 214 -11.04 -8.69 17.99
N CYS A 215 -10.30 -8.03 17.09
CA CYS A 215 -10.35 -8.27 15.65
C CYS A 215 -9.78 -9.64 15.30
N LYS A 216 -10.48 -10.37 14.43
CA LYS A 216 -10.03 -11.68 13.93
C LYS A 216 -9.23 -11.57 12.64
N THR A 217 -9.47 -10.49 11.88
CA THR A 217 -8.70 -10.17 10.68
C THR A 217 -8.34 -8.69 10.70
N VAL A 218 -7.06 -8.38 10.45
CA VAL A 218 -6.55 -7.01 10.33
C VAL A 218 -5.81 -6.88 9.01
N ILE A 219 -6.20 -5.90 8.20
CA ILE A 219 -5.55 -5.57 6.93
C ILE A 219 -4.82 -4.24 7.11
N MET A 220 -3.49 -4.25 6.96
CA MET A 220 -2.67 -3.03 7.06
C MET A 220 -2.09 -2.66 5.71
N ASN A 221 -2.33 -1.41 5.28
CA ASN A 221 -1.76 -0.84 4.07
C ASN A 221 -1.22 0.57 4.34
N GLY A 222 0.09 0.67 4.53
CA GLY A 222 0.81 1.92 4.70
C GLY A 222 1.23 2.19 6.15
N PRO A 223 2.32 2.94 6.35
CA PRO A 223 2.88 3.24 7.66
C PRO A 223 2.09 4.34 8.39
N MET A 224 2.27 4.41 9.71
CA MET A 224 1.64 5.42 10.57
C MET A 224 2.47 6.71 10.68
N GLY A 225 3.72 6.68 10.23
CA GLY A 225 4.65 7.81 10.25
C GLY A 225 5.75 7.71 9.20
N VAL A 226 6.76 8.58 9.31
CA VAL A 226 7.98 8.59 8.48
C VAL A 226 8.95 7.54 9.01
N PHE A 227 8.58 6.27 8.83
CA PHE A 227 9.24 5.11 9.44
C PHE A 227 10.72 4.95 9.03
N GLU A 228 11.17 5.63 7.99
CA GLU A 228 12.57 5.71 7.58
C GLU A 228 13.46 6.46 8.59
N PHE A 229 12.88 7.30 9.47
CA PHE A 229 13.58 8.02 10.52
C PHE A 229 13.28 7.41 11.89
N GLU A 230 14.32 7.15 12.70
CA GLU A 230 14.17 6.48 14.00
C GLU A 230 13.24 7.22 14.98
N ALA A 231 13.20 8.55 14.89
CA ALA A 231 12.34 9.39 15.70
C ALA A 231 10.84 9.26 15.36
N PHE A 232 10.49 8.71 14.19
CA PHE A 232 9.13 8.71 13.62
C PHE A 232 8.69 7.31 13.15
N ASN A 233 9.24 6.26 13.78
CA ASN A 233 8.96 4.87 13.42
C ASN A 233 8.29 4.04 14.53
N LYS A 234 7.89 4.66 15.64
CA LYS A 234 7.36 3.94 16.80
C LYS A 234 5.86 3.67 16.70
N GLY A 235 5.14 4.48 15.95
CA GLY A 235 3.72 4.29 15.67
C GLY A 235 3.44 3.25 14.58
N THR A 236 4.41 2.99 13.70
CA THR A 236 4.32 1.95 12.64
C THR A 236 4.71 0.59 13.20
#